data_AF-A0A0F8YR31-F1
#
_entry.id   AF-A0A0F8YR31-F1
#
_cell.length_a   1.000
_cell.length_b   1.000
_cell.length_c   1.000
_cell.angle_alpha   90.00
_cell.angle_beta   90.00
_cell.angle_gamma   90.00
#
_symmetry.space_group_name_H-M   'P 1'
#
loop_
_entity.id
_entity.type
_entity.pdbx_description
1 polymer ?
#
loop_
_entity_poly.entity_id
_entity_poly.type
_entity_poly.pdbx_seq_one_letter_code
_entity_poly.pdbx_strand_id
1 'polypeptide(L)' 'MKSETKHYKVVILDKEYNIVSDEPEEHVMAAATLVDETMRGLIAESQRVDQQQLAVLSSLQIASKLLNTE' A
#
# COMPACT_ATOMS: atom_id res chain seq x y z
N MET A 1 -8.87 -2.86 -25.26
CA MET A 1 -9.11 -4.15 -24.58
C MET A 1 -9.93 -3.89 -23.33
N LYS A 2 -10.86 -4.78 -22.95
CA LYS A 2 -11.40 -4.78 -21.58
C LYS A 2 -10.36 -5.44 -20.70
N SER A 3 -9.74 -4.70 -19.78
CA SER A 3 -8.88 -5.33 -18.76
C SER A 3 -9.78 -6.13 -17.82
N GLU A 4 -9.53 -7.43 -17.70
CA GLU A 4 -10.26 -8.28 -16.76
C GLU A 4 -9.73 -8.01 -15.35
N THR A 5 -10.63 -7.58 -14.45
CA THR A 5 -10.30 -7.42 -13.04
C THR A 5 -10.08 -8.77 -12.38
N LYS A 6 -9.03 -8.86 -11.56
CA LYS A 6 -8.67 -10.05 -10.78
C LYS A 6 -8.68 -9.73 -9.30
N HIS A 7 -8.88 -10.77 -8.49
CA HIS A 7 -8.78 -10.70 -7.05
C HIS A 7 -7.39 -11.13 -6.60
N TYR A 8 -6.73 -10.29 -5.79
CA TYR A 8 -5.42 -10.53 -5.23
C TYR A 8 -5.50 -10.57 -3.71
N LYS A 9 -4.79 -11.52 -3.11
CA LYS A 9 -4.60 -11.61 -1.66
C LYS A 9 -3.25 -11.03 -1.31
N VAL A 10 -3.25 -9.99 -0.48
CA VAL A 10 -2.02 -9.33 -0.03
C VAL A 10 -2.00 -9.24 1.49
N VAL A 11 -0.81 -9.21 2.06
CA VAL A 11 -0.61 -9.00 3.50
C VAL A 11 0.08 -7.66 3.69
N ILE A 12 -0.55 -6.77 4.45
CA ILE A 12 -0.03 -5.43 4.76
C ILE A 12 -0.20 -5.22 6.26
N LEU A 13 0.91 -4.89 6.93
CA LEU A 13 1.01 -4.71 8.37
C LEU A 13 0.33 -5.86 9.14
N ASP A 14 0.74 -7.08 8.82
CA ASP A 14 0.28 -8.33 9.44
C ASP A 14 -1.24 -8.59 9.30
N LYS A 15 -1.92 -7.88 8.38
CA LYS A 15 -3.33 -8.08 8.05
C LYS A 15 -3.49 -8.51 6.59
N GLU A 16 -4.38 -9.48 6.36
CA GLU A 16 -4.73 -9.94 5.02
C GLU A 16 -5.82 -9.06 4.40
N TYR A 17 -5.63 -8.68 3.14
CA TYR A 17 -6.57 -7.91 2.33
C TYR A 17 -6.87 -8.65 1.02
N ASN A 18 -8.13 -8.59 0.59
CA ASN A 18 -8.55 -9.02 -0.74
C ASN A 18 -8.78 -7.77 -1.60
N ILE A 19 -7.93 -7.56 -2.60
CA ILE A 19 -7.93 -6.39 -3.48
C ILE A 19 -8.42 -6.80 -4.86
N VAL A 20 -9.23 -5.95 -5.49
CA VAL A 20 -9.63 -6.11 -6.89
C VAL A 20 -8.83 -5.12 -7.73
N SER A 21 -8.10 -5.61 -8.73
CA SER A 21 -7.32 -4.78 -9.65
C SER A 21 -7.29 -5.39 -11.04
N ASP A 22 -7.20 -4.54 -12.06
CA ASP A 22 -6.97 -4.92 -13.46
C ASP A 22 -5.49 -4.84 -13.86
N GLU A 23 -4.62 -4.48 -12.91
CA GLU A 23 -3.16 -4.47 -13.07
C GLU A 23 -2.56 -5.88 -13.00
N PRO A 24 -1.33 -6.07 -13.52
CA PRO A 24 -0.58 -7.31 -13.37
C PRO A 24 -0.30 -7.65 -11.91
N GLU A 25 -0.34 -8.94 -11.57
CA GLU A 25 -0.07 -9.45 -10.21
C GLU A 25 1.25 -8.92 -9.63
N GLU A 26 2.32 -8.94 -10.42
CA GLU A 26 3.63 -8.41 -10.02
C GLU A 26 3.55 -6.95 -9.58
N HIS A 27 2.75 -6.13 -10.27
CA HIS A 27 2.58 -4.72 -9.94
C HIS A 27 1.80 -4.54 -8.64
N VAL A 28 0.71 -5.30 -8.46
CA VAL A 28 -0.11 -5.29 -7.24
C VAL A 28 0.71 -5.74 -6.02
N MET A 29 1.52 -6.79 -6.17
CA MET A 29 2.38 -7.30 -5.10
C MET A 29 3.49 -6.31 -4.74
N ALA A 30 4.09 -5.66 -5.74
CA ALA A 30 5.09 -4.61 -5.51
C ALA A 30 4.48 -3.40 -4.79
N ALA A 31 3.29 -2.96 -5.19
CA ALA A 31 2.57 -1.87 -4.53
C ALA A 31 2.22 -2.23 -3.07
N ALA A 32 1.74 -3.45 -2.81
CA ALA A 32 1.45 -3.92 -1.45
C ALA A 32 2.70 -3.95 -0.57
N THR A 33 3.84 -4.40 -1.13
CA THR A 33 5.13 -4.40 -0.43
C THR A 33 5.58 -2.98 -0.07
N LEU A 34 5.47 -2.05 -1.01
CA LEU A 34 5.83 -0.64 -0.77
C LEU A 34 4.97 0.00 0.34
N VAL A 35 3.66 -0.31 0.36
CA VAL A 35 2.77 0.16 1.42
C VAL A 35 3.14 -0.45 2.77
N ASP A 36 3.40 -1.76 2.85
CA ASP A 36 3.81 -2.44 4.08
C ASP A 36 5.10 -1.84 4.65
N GLU A 37 6.14 -1.69 3.82
CA GLU A 37 7.42 -1.10 4.22
C GLU A 37 7.25 0.34 4.72
N THR A 38 6.45 1.14 4.02
CA THR A 38 6.18 2.53 4.42
C THR A 38 5.45 2.59 5.77
N MET A 39 4.43 1.75 5.97
CA MET A 39 3.70 1.67 7.24
C MET A 39 4.59 1.21 8.39
N ARG A 40 5.44 0.20 8.18
CA ARG A 40 6.38 -0.29 9.19
C ARG A 40 7.43 0.77 9.57
N GLY A 41 7.93 1.52 8.59
CA GLY A 41 8.83 2.66 8.84
C GLY A 41 8.19 3.72 9.73
N LEU A 42 6.94 4.09 9.43
CA LEU A 42 6.20 5.08 10.21
C LEU A 42 5.92 4.62 11.65
N ILE A 43 5.71 3.32 11.90
CA ILE A 43 5.54 2.77 13.26
C ILE A 43 6.82 2.89 14.06
N ALA A 44 7.97 2.65 13.45
CA ALA A 44 9.26 2.76 14.13
C ALA A 44 9.54 4.19 14.64
N GLU A 45 9.00 5.19 13.95
CA GLU A 45 9.21 6.62 14.24
C GLU A 45 8.15 7.24 15.16
N SER A 46 7.00 6.59 15.36
CA SER A 46 5.85 7.21 16.05
C SER A 46 5.28 6.38 17.20
N GLN A 47 5.08 7.03 18.35
CA GLN A 47 4.49 6.41 19.53
C GLN A 47 2.96 6.39 19.42
N ARG A 48 2.38 5.20 19.22
CA ARG A 48 0.93 4.92 19.23
C ARG A 48 0.10 5.79 18.27
N VAL A 49 0.23 5.51 16.98
CA VAL A 49 -0.71 6.00 15.96
C VAL A 49 -1.75 4.91 15.69
N ASP A 50 -3.01 5.32 15.51
CA ASP A 50 -4.06 4.40 15.07
C ASP A 50 -3.72 3.81 13.69
N GLN A 51 -3.99 2.52 13.49
CA GLN A 51 -3.58 1.81 12.28
C GLN A 51 -4.23 2.39 11.01
N GLN A 52 -5.46 2.92 11.11
CA GLN A 52 -6.13 3.54 9.97
C GLN A 52 -5.48 4.88 9.62
N GLN A 53 -5.15 5.70 10.63
CA GLN A 53 -4.41 6.94 10.43
C GLN A 53 -3.03 6.69 9.80
N LEU A 54 -2.35 5.64 10.25
CA LEU A 54 -1.07 5.21 9.68
C LEU A 54 -1.19 4.81 8.20
N ALA A 55 -2.23 4.07 7.84
CA ALA A 55 -2.48 3.68 6.44
C ALA A 55 -2.71 4.91 5.55
N VAL A 56 -3.50 5.88 6.02
CA VAL A 56 -3.72 7.15 5.33
C VAL A 56 -2.40 7.93 5.18
N LEU A 57 -1.60 8.03 6.25
CA LEU A 57 -0.32 8.72 6.22
C LEU A 57 0.67 8.07 5.23
N SER A 58 0.75 6.74 5.22
CA SER A 58 1.59 6.01 4.27
C SER A 58 1.17 6.26 2.82
N SER A 59 -0.14 6.26 2.56
CA SER A 59 -0.71 6.53 1.24
C SER A 59 -0.39 7.96 0.78
N LEU A 60 -0.48 8.94 1.68
CA LEU A 60 -0.12 10.33 1.41
C LEU A 60 1.37 10.50 1.12
N GLN A 61 2.25 9.83 1.87
CA GLN A 61 3.69 9.87 1.60
C GLN A 61 4.04 9.28 0.23
N ILE A 62 3.46 8.14 -0.15
CA ILE A 62 3.69 7.52 -1.45
C ILE A 62 3.19 8.44 -2.57
N ALA A 63 1.96 8.97 -2.46
CA ALA A 63 1.41 9.88 -3.46
C ALA A 63 2.25 11.17 -3.57
N SER A 64 2.69 11.75 -2.44
CA SER A 64 3.54 12.93 -2.46
C SER A 64 4.89 12.67 -3.12
N LYS A 65 5.50 11.49 -2.92
CA LYS A 65 6.74 11.12 -3.62
C LYS A 65 6.52 11.06 -5.13
N LEU A 66 5.44 10.43 -5.58
CA LEU A 66 5.10 10.35 -7.01
C LEU A 66 4.89 11.75 -7.63
N LEU A 67 4.21 12.65 -6.93
CA LEU A 67 4.00 14.04 -7.38
C LEU A 67 5.30 14.87 -7.39
N ASN A 68 6.23 14.59 -6.47
CA ASN A 68 7.50 15.29 -6.36
C ASN A 68 8.63 14.67 -7.20
N THR A 69 8.36 13.61 -7.97
CA THR A 69 9.34 13.00 -8.89
C THR A 69 9.33 13.70 -10.27
N GLU A 70 9.00 15.00 -10.30
CA GLU A 70 9.21 15.89 -11.47
C GLU A 70 10.65 16.44 -11.50
#